data_AF-A0AA41Q5K7-F1
#
_entry.id   AF-A0AA41Q5K7-F1
#
_cell.length_a   1.000
_cell.length_b   1.000
_cell.length_c   1.000
_cell.angle_alpha   90.00
_cell.angle_beta   90.00
_cell.angle_gamma   90.00
#
_symmetry.space_group_name_H-M   'P 1'
#
loop_
_entity.id
_entity.type
_entity.pdbx_description
1 polymer ?
#
loop_
_entity_poly.entity_id
_entity_poly.type
_entity_poly.pdbx_seq_one_letter_code
_entity_poly.pdbx_strand_id
1 'polypeptide(L)'
;MTPAQRSMRARQAAHMSWSNTTDRRARTAAATKSSHWTRHEKAVREEAAARGEELTDEQLEARTRSRQQAAFNKLAAAGVAARQAKKAAAEAADRAQAEAKLRRRSRAA
;
A
#
# COMPACT_ATOMS: atom_id res chain seq x y z
N MET A 1 -8.77 -22.73 -24.41
CA MET A 1 -9.19 -21.57 -23.59
C MET A 1 -8.11 -20.50 -23.66
N THR A 2 -8.44 -19.29 -24.14
CA THR A 2 -7.44 -18.23 -24.32
C THR A 2 -7.16 -17.45 -23.02
N PRO A 3 -6.03 -16.72 -22.91
CA PRO A 3 -5.78 -15.83 -21.77
C PRO A 3 -6.88 -14.78 -21.57
N ALA A 4 -7.42 -14.19 -22.64
CA ALA A 4 -8.52 -13.23 -22.57
C ALA A 4 -9.81 -13.86 -21.99
N GLN A 5 -10.13 -15.08 -22.42
CA GLN A 5 -11.28 -15.84 -21.90
C GLN A 5 -11.11 -16.23 -20.42
N ARG A 6 -9.88 -16.53 -19.97
CA ARG A 6 -9.55 -16.73 -18.55
C ARG A 6 -9.82 -15.47 -17.73
N SER A 7 -9.31 -14.33 -18.19
CA SER A 7 -9.50 -13.04 -17.51
C SER A 7 -10.97 -12.62 -17.44
N MET A 8 -11.76 -12.91 -18.48
CA MET A 8 -13.20 -12.60 -18.48
C MET A 8 -13.97 -13.49 -17.50
N ARG A 9 -13.71 -14.81 -17.50
CA ARG A 9 -14.35 -15.74 -16.54
C ARG A 9 -13.98 -15.43 -15.10
N ALA A 10 -12.72 -15.07 -14.83
CA ALA A 10 -12.30 -14.67 -13.49
C ALA A 10 -13.07 -13.42 -13.00
N ARG A 11 -13.29 -12.44 -13.87
CA ARG A 11 -14.10 -11.24 -13.55
C ARG A 11 -15.56 -11.58 -13.28
N GLN A 12 -16.18 -12.41 -14.11
CA GLN A 12 -17.57 -12.86 -13.89
C GLN A 12 -17.72 -13.64 -12.58
N ALA A 13 -16.80 -14.57 -12.30
CA ALA A 13 -16.79 -15.32 -11.05
C ALA A 13 -16.64 -14.40 -9.82
N ALA A 14 -15.79 -13.38 -9.92
CA ALA A 14 -15.65 -12.37 -8.88
C ALA A 14 -16.97 -11.60 -8.66
N HIS A 15 -17.61 -11.11 -9.72
CA HIS A 15 -18.90 -10.40 -9.59
C HIS A 15 -20.01 -11.25 -8.99
N MET A 16 -20.14 -12.51 -9.42
CA MET A 16 -21.13 -13.45 -8.85
C MET A 16 -20.84 -13.77 -7.39
N SER A 17 -19.56 -13.92 -7.02
CA SER A 17 -19.16 -14.07 -5.62
C SER A 17 -19.51 -12.82 -4.79
N TRP A 18 -19.46 -11.63 -5.39
CA TRP A 18 -19.75 -10.36 -4.69
C TRP A 18 -21.26 -10.16 -4.50
N SER A 19 -22.08 -10.52 -5.48
CA SER A 19 -23.55 -10.41 -5.39
C SER A 19 -24.17 -11.41 -4.42
N ASN A 20 -23.58 -12.61 -4.30
CA ASN A 20 -24.17 -13.70 -3.53
C ASN A 20 -23.75 -13.74 -2.05
N THR A 21 -23.02 -12.75 -1.56
CA THR A 21 -22.55 -12.74 -0.17
C THR A 21 -23.42 -11.88 0.74
N THR A 22 -24.16 -12.52 1.63
CA THR A 22 -25.03 -11.87 2.63
C THR A 22 -24.23 -11.24 3.77
N ASP A 23 -23.11 -11.85 4.19
CA ASP A 23 -22.22 -11.29 5.22
C ASP A 23 -20.91 -10.75 4.63
N ARG A 24 -20.86 -9.42 4.48
CA ARG A 24 -19.68 -8.68 4.00
C ARG A 24 -18.45 -8.87 4.90
N ARG A 25 -18.63 -9.02 6.22
CA ARG A 25 -17.52 -9.12 7.20
C ARG A 25 -16.87 -10.50 7.16
N ALA A 26 -17.64 -11.59 7.13
CA ALA A 26 -17.09 -12.94 6.99
C ALA A 26 -16.24 -13.11 5.74
N ARG A 27 -16.62 -12.43 4.65
CA ARG A 27 -15.92 -12.50 3.36
C ARG A 27 -14.54 -11.85 3.37
N THR A 28 -14.41 -10.71 4.04
CA THR A 28 -13.11 -10.07 4.22
C THR A 28 -12.34 -10.68 5.39
N ALA A 29 -12.98 -11.40 6.31
CA ALA A 29 -12.33 -11.96 7.49
C ALA A 29 -11.12 -12.85 7.19
N ALA A 30 -11.12 -13.66 6.12
CA ALA A 30 -9.93 -14.45 5.73
C ALA A 30 -8.82 -13.59 5.11
N ALA A 31 -9.19 -12.61 4.29
CA ALA A 31 -8.26 -11.60 3.77
C ALA A 31 -7.69 -10.71 4.89
N THR A 32 -8.49 -10.43 5.92
CA THR A 32 -8.16 -9.65 7.12
C THR A 32 -7.36 -10.48 8.13
N LYS A 33 -7.67 -11.76 8.32
CA LYS A 33 -6.87 -12.70 9.14
C LYS A 33 -5.53 -13.01 8.48
N SER A 34 -5.47 -13.07 7.15
CA SER A 34 -4.19 -13.05 6.41
C SER A 34 -3.61 -11.64 6.26
N SER A 35 -4.34 -10.59 6.68
CA SER A 35 -3.90 -9.21 6.55
C SER A 35 -2.92 -8.88 7.65
N HIS A 36 -1.80 -8.28 7.23
CA HIS A 36 -0.79 -7.59 8.03
C HIS A 36 -0.20 -8.39 9.20
N TRP A 37 -0.96 -8.67 10.26
CA TRP A 37 -0.49 -9.36 11.46
C TRP A 37 0.16 -10.72 11.14
N THR A 38 -0.55 -11.64 10.52
CA THR A 38 -0.06 -13.00 10.22
C THR A 38 1.17 -12.99 9.30
N ARG A 39 1.31 -11.98 8.42
CA ARG A 39 2.50 -11.82 7.59
C ARG A 39 3.70 -11.34 8.39
N HIS A 40 3.49 -10.42 9.33
CA HIS A 40 4.53 -9.97 10.24
C HIS A 40 4.95 -11.08 11.19
N GLU A 41 4.00 -11.83 11.74
CA GLU A 41 4.26 -12.97 12.62
C GLU A 41 5.05 -14.07 11.93
N LYS A 42 4.65 -14.45 10.70
CA LYS A 42 5.40 -15.40 9.87
C LYS A 42 6.84 -14.93 9.64
N ALA A 43 7.03 -13.66 9.27
CA ALA A 43 8.36 -13.12 9.05
C ALA A 43 9.21 -13.06 10.32
N VAL A 44 8.61 -12.78 11.49
CA VAL A 44 9.32 -12.84 12.78
C VAL A 44 9.72 -14.27 13.12
N ARG A 45 8.85 -15.26 12.89
CA ARG A 45 9.19 -16.68 13.07
C ARG A 45 10.32 -17.13 12.16
N GLU A 46 10.29 -16.72 10.88
CA GLU A 46 11.37 -17.02 9.92
C GLU A 46 12.70 -16.39 10.33
N GLU A 47 12.70 -15.12 10.78
CA GLU A 47 13.89 -14.44 11.28
C GLU A 47 14.45 -15.07 12.56
N ALA A 48 13.59 -15.51 13.47
CA ALA A 48 13.98 -16.20 14.70
C ALA A 48 14.58 -17.59 14.39
N ALA A 49 13.93 -18.37 13.52
CA ALA A 49 14.41 -19.67 13.08
C ALA A 49 15.79 -19.57 12.39
N ALA A 50 15.99 -18.55 11.54
CA ALA A 50 17.28 -18.31 10.89
C ALA A 50 18.41 -17.97 11.88
N ARG A 51 18.07 -17.50 13.08
CA ARG A 51 19.01 -17.20 14.17
C ARG A 51 19.13 -18.34 15.20
N GLY A 52 18.38 -19.44 15.01
CA GLY A 52 18.29 -20.51 16.00
C GLY A 52 17.65 -20.06 17.32
N GLU A 53 16.81 -19.03 17.27
CA GLU A 53 16.16 -18.45 18.44
C GLU A 53 14.75 -19.03 18.61
N GLU A 54 14.47 -19.56 19.80
CA GLU A 54 13.12 -19.97 20.18
C GLU A 54 12.45 -18.81 20.92
N LEU A 55 11.32 -18.35 20.39
CA LEU A 55 10.58 -17.23 20.96
C LEU A 55 9.40 -17.75 21.78
N THR A 56 9.27 -17.20 22.99
CA THR A 56 8.01 -17.30 23.74
C THR A 56 6.89 -16.55 23.01
N ASP A 57 5.64 -16.90 23.30
CA ASP A 57 4.47 -16.26 22.67
C ASP A 57 4.46 -14.73 22.90
N GLU A 58 4.84 -14.29 24.10
CA GLU A 58 4.95 -12.87 24.44
C GLU A 58 6.02 -12.14 23.60
N GLN A 59 7.18 -12.76 23.43
CA GLN A 59 8.26 -12.22 22.59
C GLN A 59 7.88 -12.18 21.12
N LEU A 60 7.18 -13.21 20.63
CA LEU A 60 6.67 -13.27 19.28
C LEU A 60 5.67 -12.14 19.03
N GLU A 61 4.71 -11.93 19.94
CA GLU A 61 3.74 -10.84 19.84
C GLU A 61 4.43 -9.47 19.83
N ALA A 62 5.34 -9.22 20.78
CA ALA A 62 6.04 -7.94 20.90
C ALA A 62 6.87 -7.60 19.65
N ARG A 63 7.58 -8.59 19.09
CA ARG A 63 8.35 -8.43 17.85
C ARG A 63 7.44 -8.22 16.64
N THR A 64 6.32 -8.96 16.58
CA THR A 64 5.33 -8.81 15.49
C THR A 64 4.72 -7.42 15.49
N ARG A 65 4.31 -6.92 16.67
CA ARG A 65 3.79 -5.56 16.84
C ARG A 65 4.83 -4.50 16.44
N SER A 66 6.08 -4.67 16.86
CA SER A 66 7.19 -3.77 16.49
C SER A 66 7.42 -3.74 14.98
N ARG A 67 7.43 -4.91 14.32
CA ARG A 67 7.58 -5.03 12.86
C ARG A 67 6.42 -4.37 12.12
N GLN A 68 5.20 -4.57 12.59
CA GLN A 68 4.00 -3.95 12.04
C GLN A 68 4.09 -2.42 12.13
N GLN A 69 4.44 -1.89 13.30
CA GLN A 69 4.59 -0.44 13.50
C GLN A 69 5.67 0.14 12.58
N ALA A 70 6.82 -0.54 12.45
CA ALA A 70 7.88 -0.11 11.55
C ALA A 70 7.43 -0.08 10.08
N ALA A 71 6.62 -1.06 9.65
CA ALA A 71 6.07 -1.09 8.31
C ALA A 71 5.13 0.10 8.04
N PHE A 72 4.24 0.42 8.98
CA PHE A 72 3.36 1.60 8.86
C PHE A 72 4.13 2.92 8.87
N ASN A 73 5.15 3.04 9.72
CA ASN A 73 6.00 4.23 9.77
C ASN A 73 6.71 4.47 8.42
N LYS A 74 7.22 3.41 7.78
CA LYS A 74 7.82 3.50 6.43
C LYS A 74 6.81 3.98 5.39
N LEU A 75 5.59 3.46 5.44
CA LEU A 75 4.52 3.84 4.52
C LEU A 75 4.10 5.30 4.71
N ALA A 76 4.01 5.74 5.96
CA ALA A 76 3.72 7.13 6.31
C ALA A 76 4.80 8.08 5.80
N ALA A 77 6.08 7.74 6.03
CA ALA A 77 7.22 8.52 5.54
C ALA A 77 7.22 8.64 4.00
N ALA A 78 6.97 7.54 3.29
CA ALA A 78 6.85 7.54 1.83
C ALA A 78 5.67 8.44 1.36
N GLY A 79 4.54 8.40 2.08
CA GLY A 79 3.39 9.26 1.81
C GLY A 79 3.71 10.74 2.01
N VAL A 80 4.45 11.11 3.06
CA VAL A 80 4.91 12.49 3.28
C VAL A 80 5.83 12.93 2.14
N ALA A 81 6.82 12.11 1.77
CA ALA A 81 7.73 12.43 0.68
C ALA A 81 7.00 12.66 -0.65
N ALA A 82 6.02 11.81 -0.98
CA ALA A 82 5.22 11.96 -2.19
C ALA A 82 4.39 13.27 -2.20
N ARG A 83 3.82 13.65 -1.05
CA ARG A 83 3.08 14.92 -0.92
C ARG A 83 3.99 16.12 -1.11
N GLN A 84 5.20 16.09 -0.54
CA GLN A 84 6.17 17.16 -0.71
C GLN A 84 6.64 17.27 -2.16
N ALA A 85 6.91 16.14 -2.83
CA ALA A 85 7.25 16.12 -4.24
C ALA A 85 6.14 16.72 -5.11
N LYS A 86 4.87 16.37 -4.84
CA LYS A 86 3.72 16.95 -5.54
C LYS A 86 3.60 18.45 -5.33
N LYS A 87 3.80 18.91 -4.09
CA LYS A 87 3.78 20.35 -3.76
C LYS A 87 4.89 21.10 -4.51
N ALA A 88 6.12 20.60 -4.47
CA ALA A 88 7.25 21.19 -5.18
C ALA A 88 7.03 21.24 -6.70
N ALA A 89 6.44 20.20 -7.28
CA ALA A 89 6.09 20.18 -8.70
C ALA A 89 5.03 21.23 -9.07
N ALA A 90 4.00 21.41 -8.22
CA ALA A 90 3.00 22.46 -8.41
C ALA A 90 3.63 23.85 -8.35
N GLU A 91 4.45 24.12 -7.34
CA GLU A 91 5.17 25.40 -7.19
C GLU A 91 6.15 25.68 -8.35
N ALA A 92 6.76 24.64 -8.93
CA ALA A 92 7.60 24.76 -10.11
C ALA A 92 6.77 25.10 -11.36
N ALA A 93 5.60 24.49 -11.53
CA ALA A 93 4.70 24.79 -12.63
C ALA A 93 4.17 26.23 -12.55
N ASP A 94 3.78 26.69 -11.37
CA ASP A 94 3.30 28.06 -11.15
C ASP A 94 4.38 29.09 -11.47
N ARG A 95 5.63 28.84 -11.05
CA ARG A 95 6.78 29.69 -11.40
C ARG A 95 7.04 29.73 -12.90
N ALA A 96 7.02 28.58 -13.58
CA ALA A 96 7.22 28.52 -15.02
C ALA A 96 6.11 29.28 -15.79
N GLN A 97 4.86 29.20 -15.33
CA GLN A 97 3.75 29.96 -15.91
C GLN A 97 3.91 31.47 -15.71
N ALA A 98 4.35 31.89 -14.52
CA ALA A 98 4.62 33.30 -14.23
C ALA A 98 5.73 33.87 -15.13
N GLU A 99 6.83 33.14 -15.30
CA GLU A 99 7.93 33.52 -16.20
C GLU A 99 7.49 33.59 -17.67
N ALA A 100 6.72 32.59 -18.14
CA ALA A 100 6.18 32.60 -19.50
C ALA A 100 5.26 33.81 -19.74
N LYS A 101 4.42 34.16 -18.76
CA LYS A 101 3.55 35.33 -18.82
C LYS A 101 4.36 36.63 -18.87
N LEU A 102 5.43 36.74 -18.07
CA LEU A 102 6.32 37.90 -18.09
C LEU A 102 6.98 38.08 -19.46
N ARG A 103 7.56 37.00 -20.02
CA ARG A 103 8.20 37.01 -21.35
C ARG A 103 7.24 37.40 -22.48
N ARG A 104 5.97 36.98 -22.38
CA ARG A 104 4.94 37.37 -23.36
C ARG A 104 4.63 38.86 -23.28
N ARG A 105 4.57 39.44 -22.09
CA ARG A 105 4.33 40.88 -21.90
C ARG A 105 5.49 41.73 -22.40
N SER A 106 6.74 41.31 -22.15
CA SER A 106 7.93 42.04 -22.59
C SER A 106 8.18 41.98 -24.10
N ARG A 107 7.57 41.05 -24.83
CA ARG A 107 7.62 40.98 -26.30
C ARG A 107 6.53 41.79 -27.01
N ALA A 108 5.50 42.20 -26.28
CA ALA A 108 4.35 42.93 -26.82
C ALA A 108 4.43 44.45 -26.58
N ALA A 109 5.46 44.90 -25.88
CA ALA A 109 5.81 46.29 -25.64
C ALA A 109 7.05 46.65 -26.47
#